data_AF-A0A7S2PB28-F1
#
_entry.id   AF-A0A7S2PB28-F1
#
_cell.length_a   1.000
_cell.length_b   1.000
_cell.length_c   1.000
_cell.angle_alpha   90.00
_cell.angle_beta   90.00
_cell.angle_gamma   90.00
#
_symmetry.space_group_name_H-M   'P 1'
#
loop_
_entity.id
_entity.type
_entity.pdbx_description
1 polymer ?
#
loop_
_entity_poly.entity_id
_entity_poly.type
_entity_poly.pdbx_seq_one_letter_code
_entity_poly.pdbx_strand_id
1 'polypeptide(L)'
;NYYKQKNLPGFLDINVAYRHLDENRRDRIKTSYVIFYKFLCETPVPTAAAESNPICASNEDGYDIGIPFGTYHQQYRLSASKDAFDGPLVAVGVLDVLPHCISSVYAFYDPIFSARLELGKYTALREIEWVRRASKYRTELKYYYLGYYIHSCRKMTYKAEYKPSELLCPVTSKWVDFETAKEVLEERSPDRHCCALVDVPHSAEGE
;
A
#
# COMPACT_ATOMS: atom_id res chain seq x y z
N ASN A 1 -4.17 -29.18 -11.28
CA ASN A 1 -5.13 -29.10 -12.40
C ASN A 1 -6.02 -27.85 -12.41
N TYR A 2 -5.84 -26.87 -11.51
CA TYR A 2 -6.62 -25.62 -11.48
C TYR A 2 -6.16 -24.57 -12.53
N TYR A 3 -4.91 -24.66 -13.00
CA TYR A 3 -4.30 -23.71 -13.96
C TYR A 3 -4.85 -23.79 -15.40
N LYS A 4 -5.79 -24.69 -15.69
CA LYS A 4 -6.38 -24.90 -17.03
C LYS A 4 -7.82 -24.39 -17.16
N GLN A 5 -8.35 -23.64 -16.20
CA GLN A 5 -9.67 -23.03 -16.37
C GLN A 5 -9.59 -21.88 -17.39
N LYS A 6 -10.10 -22.17 -18.60
CA LYS A 6 -10.49 -21.16 -19.58
C LYS A 6 -11.47 -20.21 -18.92
N ASN A 7 -11.13 -18.92 -18.92
CA ASN A 7 -11.99 -17.75 -18.66
C ASN A 7 -13.23 -18.05 -17.81
N LEU A 8 -13.16 -17.81 -16.49
CA LEU A 8 -14.35 -17.89 -15.63
C LEU A 8 -15.46 -16.95 -16.14
N PRO A 9 -16.75 -17.25 -15.90
CA PRO A 9 -17.86 -16.40 -16.34
C PRO A 9 -17.80 -15.00 -15.69
N GLY A 10 -17.90 -13.94 -16.50
CA GLY A 10 -17.79 -12.54 -16.04
C GLY A 10 -16.40 -11.92 -16.14
N PHE A 11 -15.41 -12.66 -16.64
CA PHE A 11 -14.02 -12.22 -16.75
C PHE A 11 -13.66 -11.78 -18.17
N LEU A 12 -12.64 -10.91 -18.27
CA LEU A 12 -12.09 -10.45 -19.54
C LEU A 12 -11.52 -11.64 -20.32
N ASP A 13 -12.10 -11.98 -21.47
CA ASP A 13 -11.53 -13.02 -22.34
C ASP A 13 -10.23 -12.50 -22.96
N ILE A 14 -9.09 -12.94 -22.41
CA ILE A 14 -7.76 -12.52 -22.84
C ILE A 14 -7.51 -12.88 -24.31
N ASN A 15 -8.07 -13.99 -24.82
CA ASN A 15 -7.88 -14.37 -26.21
C ASN A 15 -8.62 -13.43 -27.17
N VAL A 16 -9.75 -12.87 -26.71
CA VAL A 16 -10.54 -11.91 -27.49
C VAL A 16 -9.95 -10.50 -27.35
N ALA A 17 -9.74 -10.03 -26.11
CA ALA A 17 -9.24 -8.69 -25.82
C ALA A 17 -7.82 -8.44 -26.38
N TYR A 18 -6.96 -9.47 -26.33
CA TYR A 18 -5.56 -9.39 -26.76
C TYR A 18 -5.28 -10.29 -27.98
N ARG A 19 -6.26 -10.44 -28.88
CA ARG A 19 -6.12 -11.23 -30.12
C ARG A 19 -4.95 -10.79 -31.01
N HIS A 20 -4.52 -9.54 -30.90
CA HIS A 20 -3.44 -8.94 -31.68
C HIS A 20 -2.03 -9.34 -31.18
N LEU A 21 -1.92 -9.93 -29.99
CA LEU A 21 -0.64 -10.41 -29.45
C LEU A 21 -0.34 -11.84 -29.92
N ASP A 22 0.89 -12.30 -29.73
CA ASP A 22 1.23 -13.72 -29.90
C ASP A 22 0.70 -14.58 -28.73
N GLU A 23 0.74 -15.90 -28.90
CA GLU A 23 0.22 -16.86 -27.92
C GLU A 23 1.00 -16.83 -26.60
N ASN A 24 2.33 -16.72 -26.64
CA ASN A 24 3.17 -16.65 -25.44
C ASN A 24 2.86 -15.41 -24.61
N ARG A 25 2.64 -14.25 -25.24
CA ARG A 25 2.23 -13.02 -24.54
C ARG A 25 0.84 -13.16 -23.93
N ARG A 26 -0.13 -13.72 -24.65
CA ARG A 26 -1.48 -13.97 -24.10
C ARG A 26 -1.44 -14.93 -22.91
N ASP A 27 -0.65 -15.98 -22.96
CA ASP A 27 -0.55 -16.93 -21.86
C ASP A 27 0.10 -16.34 -20.61
N ARG A 28 1.14 -15.51 -20.77
CA ARG A 28 1.67 -14.72 -19.64
C ARG A 28 0.62 -13.80 -19.03
N ILE A 29 -0.18 -13.12 -19.85
CA ILE A 29 -1.28 -12.27 -19.37
C ILE A 29 -2.32 -13.10 -18.60
N LYS A 30 -2.71 -14.28 -19.10
CA LYS A 30 -3.62 -15.19 -18.39
C LYS A 30 -3.06 -15.60 -17.03
N THR A 31 -1.80 -16.01 -16.97
CA THR A 31 -1.15 -16.39 -15.71
C THR A 31 -1.12 -15.20 -14.73
N SER A 32 -0.67 -14.03 -15.17
CA SER A 32 -0.65 -12.82 -14.34
C SER A 32 -2.05 -12.42 -13.86
N TYR A 33 -3.06 -12.55 -14.71
CA TYR A 33 -4.44 -12.24 -14.38
C TYR A 33 -5.01 -13.20 -13.33
N VAL A 34 -4.73 -14.50 -13.44
CA VAL A 34 -5.10 -15.49 -12.41
C VAL A 34 -4.40 -15.21 -11.09
N ILE A 35 -3.11 -14.87 -11.10
CA ILE A 35 -2.36 -14.49 -9.90
C ILE A 35 -2.97 -13.23 -9.27
N PHE A 36 -3.25 -12.21 -10.07
CA PHE A 36 -3.87 -10.97 -9.61
C PHE A 36 -5.27 -11.20 -9.04
N TYR A 37 -6.06 -12.08 -9.66
CA TYR A 37 -7.38 -12.46 -9.15
C TYR A 37 -7.27 -13.15 -7.80
N LYS A 38 -6.38 -14.13 -7.67
CA LYS A 38 -6.13 -14.80 -6.38
C LYS A 38 -5.70 -13.80 -5.32
N PHE A 39 -4.82 -12.87 -5.67
CA PHE A 39 -4.44 -11.80 -4.77
C PHE A 39 -5.65 -10.94 -4.33
N LEU A 40 -6.52 -10.55 -5.26
CA LEU A 40 -7.70 -9.73 -4.93
C LEU A 40 -8.83 -10.49 -4.20
N CYS A 41 -8.92 -11.80 -4.33
CA CYS A 41 -10.05 -12.57 -3.80
C CYS A 41 -9.66 -13.49 -2.63
N GLU A 42 -8.42 -13.95 -2.60
CA GLU A 42 -7.93 -14.98 -1.66
C GLU A 42 -6.94 -14.42 -0.63
N THR A 43 -6.43 -13.19 -0.79
CA THR A 43 -5.54 -12.54 0.20
C THR A 43 -6.05 -11.17 0.68
N PRO A 44 -7.33 -11.03 1.09
CA PRO A 44 -7.75 -9.82 1.80
C PRO A 44 -7.04 -9.73 3.14
N VAL A 45 -6.76 -8.51 3.61
CA VAL A 45 -6.43 -8.28 5.02
C VAL A 45 -7.60 -8.80 5.86
N PRO A 46 -7.41 -9.81 6.73
CA PRO A 46 -8.48 -10.35 7.57
C PRO A 46 -9.08 -9.22 8.40
N THR A 47 -10.41 -9.10 8.34
CA THR A 47 -11.18 -8.18 9.17
C THR A 47 -11.72 -8.95 10.37
N ALA A 48 -11.90 -8.30 11.52
CA ALA A 48 -12.29 -8.94 12.78
C ALA A 48 -13.55 -9.82 12.74
N ALA A 49 -14.39 -9.71 11.71
CA ALA A 49 -15.61 -10.49 11.54
C ALA A 49 -15.41 -11.88 10.89
N ALA A 50 -14.20 -12.26 10.48
CA ALA A 50 -13.94 -13.57 9.87
C ALA A 50 -13.65 -14.65 10.93
N GLU A 51 -14.69 -15.20 11.54
CA GLU A 51 -14.69 -16.17 12.67
C GLU A 51 -14.06 -17.57 12.40
N SER A 52 -13.02 -17.71 11.57
CA SER A 52 -12.49 -19.07 11.30
C SER A 52 -10.98 -19.24 11.18
N ASN A 53 -10.16 -18.20 11.40
CA ASN A 53 -8.71 -18.36 11.38
C ASN A 53 -8.09 -18.10 12.77
N PRO A 54 -7.66 -19.14 13.51
CA PRO A 54 -7.13 -19.02 14.87
C PRO A 54 -5.76 -18.33 14.97
N ILE A 55 -5.21 -17.85 13.85
CA ILE A 55 -3.89 -17.18 13.77
C ILE A 55 -4.03 -15.65 13.93
N CYS A 56 -5.24 -15.12 13.83
CA CYS A 56 -5.52 -13.70 13.66
C CYS A 56 -6.27 -13.16 14.88
N ALA A 57 -5.53 -12.79 15.93
CA ALA A 57 -6.13 -12.06 17.05
C ALA A 57 -6.50 -10.65 16.59
N SER A 58 -7.73 -10.47 16.12
CA SER A 58 -8.29 -9.16 15.85
C SER A 58 -8.64 -8.48 17.17
N ASN A 59 -8.16 -7.25 17.37
CA ASN A 59 -8.58 -6.45 18.51
C ASN A 59 -10.02 -5.93 18.32
N GLU A 60 -10.67 -5.50 19.40
CA GLU A 60 -12.01 -4.88 19.41
C GLU A 60 -12.19 -3.75 18.38
N ASP A 61 -11.08 -3.15 17.93
CA ASP A 61 -11.03 -2.07 16.93
C ASP A 61 -11.03 -2.53 15.45
N GLY A 62 -11.08 -3.83 15.17
CA GLY A 62 -11.19 -4.34 13.80
C GLY A 62 -9.87 -4.55 13.05
N TYR A 63 -8.72 -4.40 13.71
CA TYR A 63 -7.39 -4.60 13.10
C TYR A 63 -6.75 -5.89 13.58
N ASP A 64 -6.20 -6.65 12.64
CA ASP A 64 -5.48 -7.89 12.93
C ASP A 64 -3.99 -7.61 13.14
N ILE A 65 -3.54 -7.89 14.36
CA ILE A 65 -2.17 -7.70 14.83
C ILE A 65 -1.34 -8.99 14.64
N GLY A 66 -2.00 -10.10 14.34
CA GLY A 66 -1.43 -11.41 14.07
C GLY A 66 -1.07 -11.67 12.60
N ILE A 67 -1.33 -10.74 11.68
CA ILE A 67 -1.13 -10.97 10.23
C ILE A 67 0.30 -11.42 9.90
N PRO A 68 0.50 -12.58 9.23
CA PRO A 68 1.82 -13.01 8.76
C PRO A 68 2.51 -12.02 7.82
N PHE A 69 3.81 -12.19 7.59
CA PHE A 69 4.48 -11.40 6.56
C PHE A 69 3.99 -11.79 5.17
N GLY A 70 3.81 -10.79 4.30
CA GLY A 70 3.31 -11.02 2.95
C GLY A 70 2.62 -9.80 2.34
N THR A 71 2.10 -10.00 1.13
CA THR A 71 1.35 -9.00 0.38
C THR A 71 -0.14 -9.18 0.59
N TYR A 72 -0.83 -8.09 0.91
CA TYR A 72 -2.26 -8.07 1.17
C TYR A 72 -2.94 -6.91 0.46
N HIS A 73 -4.27 -6.97 0.36
CA HIS A 73 -5.07 -5.82 -0.04
C HIS A 73 -6.11 -5.46 1.04
N GLN A 74 -6.27 -4.17 1.29
CA GLN A 74 -7.28 -3.60 2.16
C GLN A 74 -8.41 -3.01 1.32
N GLN A 75 -9.64 -3.33 1.70
CA GLN A 75 -10.85 -2.86 1.02
C GLN A 75 -11.52 -1.77 1.86
N TYR A 76 -11.89 -0.66 1.22
CA TYR A 76 -12.62 0.43 1.85
C TYR A 76 -14.02 0.52 1.23
N ARG A 77 -15.05 0.29 2.04
CA ARG A 77 -16.45 0.26 1.62
C ARG A 77 -17.27 1.30 2.35
N LEU A 78 -18.23 1.91 1.65
CA LEU A 78 -19.21 2.82 2.27
C LEU A 78 -20.41 2.02 2.78
N SER A 79 -20.31 1.49 3.98
CA SER A 79 -21.42 0.80 4.62
C SER A 79 -22.38 1.76 5.33
N ALA A 80 -23.67 1.44 5.31
CA ALA A 80 -24.68 2.15 6.10
C ALA A 80 -24.65 1.76 7.59
N SER A 81 -23.99 0.65 7.93
CA SER A 81 -23.82 0.16 9.30
C SER A 81 -22.33 -0.03 9.62
N LYS A 82 -21.94 0.21 10.87
CA LYS A 82 -20.57 -0.02 11.32
C LYS A 82 -20.19 -1.51 11.34
N ASP A 83 -21.20 -2.38 11.46
CA ASP A 83 -21.00 -3.82 11.64
C ASP A 83 -21.18 -4.61 10.33
N ALA A 84 -21.64 -3.95 9.26
CA ALA A 84 -21.88 -4.59 7.97
C ALA A 84 -20.79 -4.21 6.96
N PHE A 85 -20.27 -5.21 6.25
CA PHE A 85 -19.31 -5.03 5.16
C PHE A 85 -20.00 -5.20 3.78
N ASP A 86 -21.15 -4.55 3.60
CA ASP A 86 -22.06 -4.73 2.45
C ASP A 86 -22.12 -3.54 1.49
N GLY A 87 -21.42 -2.44 1.80
CA GLY A 87 -21.39 -1.22 1.00
C GLY A 87 -20.56 -1.31 -0.30
N PRO A 88 -20.75 -0.33 -1.22
CA PRO A 88 -19.93 -0.22 -2.42
C PRO A 88 -18.45 -0.03 -2.06
N LEU A 89 -17.58 -0.72 -2.80
CA LEU A 89 -16.13 -0.59 -2.70
C LEU A 89 -15.70 0.74 -3.33
N VAL A 90 -15.07 1.60 -2.53
CA VAL A 90 -14.67 2.95 -2.96
C VAL A 90 -13.16 3.13 -3.06
N ALA A 91 -12.38 2.31 -2.34
CA ALA A 91 -10.93 2.28 -2.48
C ALA A 91 -10.37 0.90 -2.16
N VAL A 92 -9.19 0.63 -2.71
CA VAL A 92 -8.36 -0.54 -2.40
C VAL A 92 -6.93 -0.07 -2.17
N GLY A 93 -6.37 -0.44 -1.03
CA GLY A 93 -4.93 -0.35 -0.74
C GLY A 93 -4.28 -1.71 -0.93
N VAL A 94 -3.08 -1.74 -1.51
CA VAL A 94 -2.22 -2.93 -1.64
C VAL A 94 -0.98 -2.64 -0.81
N LEU A 95 -0.67 -3.51 0.13
CA LEU A 95 0.41 -3.31 1.08
C LEU A 95 1.17 -4.60 1.36
N ASP A 96 2.44 -4.46 1.70
CA ASP A 96 3.28 -5.53 2.21
C ASP A 96 3.45 -5.38 3.72
N VAL A 97 3.25 -6.47 4.46
CA VAL A 97 3.59 -6.58 5.87
C VAL A 97 4.97 -7.21 5.97
N LEU A 98 5.95 -6.43 6.44
CA LEU A 98 7.36 -6.82 6.58
C LEU A 98 7.76 -6.85 8.07
N PRO A 99 8.93 -7.39 8.42
CA PRO A 99 9.38 -7.45 9.82
C PRO A 99 9.41 -6.09 10.54
N HIS A 100 9.89 -5.05 9.84
CA HIS A 100 10.10 -3.73 10.43
C HIS A 100 9.08 -2.67 9.98
N CYS A 101 8.33 -2.93 8.91
CA CYS A 101 7.41 -1.94 8.39
C CYS A 101 6.16 -2.52 7.70
N ILE A 102 5.14 -1.68 7.57
CA ILE A 102 4.09 -1.85 6.55
C ILE A 102 4.46 -0.97 5.37
N SER A 103 4.43 -1.52 4.16
CA SER A 103 4.78 -0.80 2.93
C SER A 103 3.57 -0.66 2.02
N SER A 104 3.14 0.56 1.75
CA SER A 104 2.07 0.84 0.78
C SER A 104 2.63 0.69 -0.64
N VAL A 105 2.05 -0.20 -1.42
CA VAL A 105 2.51 -0.52 -2.79
C VAL A 105 1.64 0.18 -3.83
N TYR A 106 0.32 -0.01 -3.74
CA TYR A 106 -0.64 0.63 -4.64
C TYR A 106 -1.87 1.09 -3.86
N ALA A 107 -2.42 2.23 -4.24
CA ALA A 107 -3.74 2.65 -3.79
C ALA A 107 -4.53 3.12 -5.00
N PHE A 108 -5.72 2.55 -5.20
CA PHE A 108 -6.62 2.97 -6.26
C PHE A 108 -8.04 3.09 -5.71
N TYR A 109 -8.79 4.02 -6.26
CA TYR A 109 -10.08 4.41 -5.73
C TYR A 109 -11.01 4.86 -6.84
N ASP A 110 -12.30 4.80 -6.55
CA ASP A 110 -13.33 5.20 -7.48
C ASP A 110 -13.24 6.73 -7.74
N PRO A 111 -13.11 7.16 -9.01
CA PRO A 111 -12.91 8.55 -9.38
C PRO A 111 -14.07 9.46 -8.92
N ILE A 112 -15.29 8.94 -8.83
CA ILE A 112 -16.48 9.70 -8.41
C ILE A 112 -16.29 10.22 -6.98
N PHE A 113 -15.72 9.40 -6.10
CA PHE A 113 -15.49 9.77 -4.71
C PHE A 113 -14.20 10.59 -4.54
N SER A 114 -13.18 10.32 -5.36
CA SER A 114 -11.88 11.02 -5.30
C SER A 114 -11.94 12.53 -5.50
N ALA A 115 -12.96 13.02 -6.22
CA ALA A 115 -13.14 14.44 -6.46
C ALA A 115 -13.52 15.23 -5.19
N ARG A 116 -14.03 14.55 -4.17
CA ARG A 116 -14.51 15.16 -2.91
C ARG A 116 -13.81 14.63 -1.66
N LEU A 117 -13.29 13.40 -1.75
CA LEU A 117 -12.66 12.71 -0.63
C LEU A 117 -11.17 12.51 -0.93
N GLU A 118 -10.33 12.83 0.05
CA GLU A 118 -8.88 12.59 0.00
C GLU A 118 -8.56 11.12 0.31
N LEU A 119 -9.10 10.18 -0.48
CA LEU A 119 -9.03 8.75 -0.19
C LEU A 119 -7.59 8.24 -0.06
N GLY A 120 -6.64 8.76 -0.85
CA GLY A 120 -5.23 8.43 -0.71
C GLY A 120 -4.60 8.86 0.63
N LYS A 121 -5.05 9.98 1.21
CA LYS A 121 -4.60 10.37 2.55
C LYS A 121 -5.26 9.51 3.63
N TYR A 122 -6.53 9.19 3.43
CA TYR A 122 -7.27 8.33 4.36
C TYR A 122 -6.66 6.93 4.44
N THR A 123 -6.33 6.30 3.31
CA THR A 123 -5.68 4.97 3.32
C THR A 123 -4.34 5.03 4.05
N ALA A 124 -3.52 6.05 3.79
CA ALA A 124 -2.25 6.25 4.50
C ALA A 124 -2.44 6.41 6.02
N LEU A 125 -3.45 7.17 6.47
CA LEU A 125 -3.76 7.30 7.90
C LEU A 125 -4.18 5.98 8.54
N ARG A 126 -4.93 5.13 7.81
CA ARG A 126 -5.33 3.80 8.27
C ARG A 126 -4.12 2.86 8.40
N GLU A 127 -3.19 2.93 7.46
CA GLU A 127 -1.95 2.15 7.48
C GLU A 127 -0.99 2.63 8.60
N ILE A 128 -0.84 3.94 8.81
CA ILE A 128 -0.11 4.52 9.96
C ILE A 128 -0.69 4.02 11.28
N GLU A 129 -2.01 4.10 11.42
CA GLU A 129 -2.70 3.66 12.62
C GLU A 129 -2.51 2.16 12.87
N TRP A 130 -2.47 1.37 11.80
CA TRP A 130 -2.18 -0.05 11.90
C TRP A 130 -0.76 -0.31 12.39
N VAL A 131 0.26 0.33 11.82
CA VAL A 131 1.65 0.25 12.32
C VAL A 131 1.69 0.62 13.81
N ARG A 132 1.04 1.73 14.20
CA ARG A 132 1.00 2.18 15.60
C ARG A 132 0.35 1.18 16.56
N ARG A 133 -0.69 0.47 16.13
CA ARG A 133 -1.32 -0.58 16.95
C ARG A 133 -0.49 -1.85 16.98
N ALA A 134 0.00 -2.30 15.83
CA ALA A 134 0.76 -3.54 15.70
C ALA A 134 2.14 -3.46 16.37
N SER A 135 2.76 -2.28 16.42
CA SER A 135 4.04 -2.06 17.11
C SER A 135 3.99 -2.36 18.62
N LYS A 136 2.80 -2.29 19.24
CA LYS A 136 2.59 -2.67 20.64
C LYS A 136 2.84 -4.17 20.90
N TYR A 137 2.72 -4.99 19.87
CA TYR A 137 2.84 -6.45 19.94
C TYR A 137 4.06 -6.94 19.16
N ARG A 138 4.47 -6.22 18.12
CA ARG A 138 5.68 -6.44 17.32
C ARG A 138 6.57 -5.23 17.48
N THR A 139 7.42 -5.25 18.50
CA THR A 139 8.30 -4.12 18.85
C THR A 139 9.19 -3.68 17.68
N GLU A 140 9.50 -4.57 16.74
CA GLU A 140 10.29 -4.27 15.55
C GLU A 140 9.51 -3.56 14.43
N LEU A 141 8.18 -3.68 14.38
CA LEU A 141 7.32 -3.08 13.37
C LEU A 141 7.05 -1.60 13.70
N LYS A 142 8.05 -0.75 13.45
CA LYS A 142 8.01 0.67 13.85
C LYS A 142 7.73 1.63 12.69
N TYR A 143 7.85 1.16 11.45
CA TYR A 143 7.89 2.05 10.28
C TYR A 143 6.68 1.85 9.34
N TYR A 144 6.29 2.93 8.69
CA TYR A 144 5.34 2.92 7.59
C TYR A 144 6.00 3.50 6.34
N TYR A 145 6.07 2.70 5.27
CA TYR A 145 6.72 3.10 4.03
C TYR A 145 5.67 3.50 2.99
N LEU A 146 5.56 4.80 2.70
CA LEU A 146 4.64 5.34 1.68
C LEU A 146 5.18 5.18 0.25
N GLY A 147 6.35 4.55 0.08
CA GLY A 147 7.08 4.46 -1.18
C GLY A 147 7.80 5.76 -1.55
N TYR A 148 8.13 5.90 -2.84
CA TYR A 148 8.92 7.03 -3.33
C TYR A 148 8.34 8.39 -2.98
N TYR A 149 9.21 9.39 -2.88
CA TYR A 149 8.87 10.80 -2.71
C TYR A 149 9.67 11.64 -3.72
N ILE A 150 8.96 12.45 -4.50
CA ILE A 150 9.56 13.42 -5.42
C ILE A 150 9.05 14.79 -5.00
N HIS A 151 9.94 15.62 -4.47
CA HIS A 151 9.57 16.89 -3.84
C HIS A 151 8.85 17.84 -4.81
N SER A 152 9.30 17.92 -6.06
CA SER A 152 8.68 18.73 -7.11
C SER A 152 7.34 18.18 -7.64
N CYS A 153 6.94 16.96 -7.24
CA CYS A 153 5.68 16.36 -7.68
C CYS A 153 4.52 16.72 -6.72
N ARG A 154 3.62 17.59 -7.18
CA ARG A 154 2.42 18.02 -6.41
C ARG A 154 1.56 16.85 -5.91
N LYS A 155 1.50 15.74 -6.64
CA LYS A 155 0.71 14.55 -6.22
C LYS A 155 1.33 13.80 -5.02
N MET A 156 2.59 14.10 -4.69
CA MET A 156 3.35 13.40 -3.65
C MET A 156 3.63 14.25 -2.43
N THR A 157 3.28 15.55 -2.46
CA THR A 157 3.53 16.49 -1.36
C THR A 157 2.90 16.02 -0.05
N TYR A 158 1.71 15.40 -0.13
CA TYR A 158 1.00 14.91 1.05
C TYR A 158 1.81 13.90 1.87
N LYS A 159 2.75 13.15 1.26
CA LYS A 159 3.55 12.15 1.98
C LYS A 159 4.44 12.79 3.04
N ALA A 160 4.89 14.02 2.81
CA ALA A 160 5.71 14.77 3.74
C ALA A 160 4.91 15.46 4.86
N GLU A 161 3.57 15.48 4.76
CA GLU A 161 2.68 16.07 5.78
C GLU A 161 2.59 15.19 7.03
N TYR A 162 2.83 13.87 6.91
CA TYR A 162 2.85 12.95 8.05
C TYR A 162 4.13 13.11 8.87
N LYS A 163 4.04 13.00 10.20
CA LYS A 163 5.18 13.19 11.11
C LYS A 163 5.28 12.08 12.17
N PRO A 164 6.51 11.69 12.58
CA PRO A 164 7.79 12.04 11.95
C PRO A 164 7.91 11.49 10.52
N SER A 165 8.75 12.08 9.68
CA SER A 165 8.95 11.65 8.29
C SER A 165 10.43 11.70 7.92
N GLU A 166 10.89 10.62 7.28
CA GLU A 166 12.28 10.44 6.90
C GLU A 166 12.37 10.09 5.41
N LEU A 167 13.47 10.49 4.78
CA LEU A 167 13.82 10.21 3.40
C LEU A 167 15.09 9.38 3.34
N LEU A 168 15.09 8.35 2.49
CA LEU A 168 16.29 7.58 2.19
C LEU A 168 17.12 8.34 1.14
N CYS A 169 18.34 8.71 1.49
CA CYS A 169 19.27 9.31 0.55
C CYS A 169 19.67 8.28 -0.54
N PRO A 170 19.47 8.57 -1.83
CA PRO A 170 19.75 7.60 -2.90
C PRO A 170 21.25 7.36 -3.15
N VAL A 171 22.13 8.20 -2.58
CA VAL A 171 23.59 8.10 -2.73
C VAL A 171 24.23 7.40 -1.54
N THR A 172 23.81 7.73 -0.31
CA THR A 172 24.42 7.21 0.92
C THR A 172 23.63 6.04 1.52
N SER A 173 22.41 5.78 1.06
CA SER A 173 21.49 4.80 1.64
C SER A 173 21.21 5.03 3.13
N LYS A 174 21.32 6.29 3.58
CA LYS A 174 21.02 6.69 4.96
C LYS A 174 19.72 7.46 5.03
N TRP A 175 19.00 7.25 6.13
CA TRP A 175 17.78 7.99 6.44
C TRP A 175 18.10 9.39 6.95
N VAL A 176 17.31 10.36 6.50
CA VAL A 176 17.44 11.78 6.81
C VAL A 176 16.06 12.31 7.14
N ASP A 177 15.93 13.03 8.25
CA ASP A 177 14.69 13.69 8.63
C ASP A 177 14.25 14.69 7.55
N PHE A 178 12.95 14.67 7.23
CA PHE A 178 12.39 15.49 6.17
C PHE A 178 12.55 16.99 6.43
N GLU A 179 12.37 17.45 7.67
CA GLU A 179 12.47 18.89 8.00
C GLU A 179 13.90 19.38 7.78
N THR A 180 14.89 18.56 8.15
CA THR A 180 16.31 18.85 7.92
C THR A 180 16.67 18.83 6.43
N ALA A 181 16.05 17.97 5.63
CA ALA A 181 16.27 17.87 4.19
C ALA A 181 15.55 18.95 3.37
N LYS A 182 14.57 19.66 3.95
CA LYS A 182 13.61 20.48 3.21
C LYS A 182 14.27 21.59 2.40
N GLU A 183 15.19 22.35 3.00
CA GLU A 183 15.87 23.47 2.32
C GLU A 183 16.67 22.99 1.09
N VAL A 184 17.40 21.88 1.25
CA VAL A 184 18.16 21.26 0.15
C VAL A 184 17.24 20.76 -0.96
N LEU A 185 16.07 20.23 -0.60
CA LEU A 185 15.08 19.80 -1.57
C LEU A 185 14.45 20.98 -2.30
N GLU A 186 14.09 22.06 -1.61
CA GLU A 186 13.50 23.25 -2.24
C GLU A 186 14.47 23.90 -3.23
N GLU A 187 15.77 23.93 -2.91
CA GLU A 187 16.82 24.44 -3.80
C GLU A 187 17.06 23.53 -5.01
N ARG A 188 17.20 22.21 -4.81
CA ARG A 188 17.71 21.28 -5.84
C ARG A 188 16.62 20.57 -6.65
N SER A 189 15.41 20.42 -6.10
CA SER A 189 14.34 19.61 -6.72
C SER A 189 13.67 20.19 -7.97
N PRO A 190 13.63 21.53 -8.19
CA PRO A 190 13.14 22.08 -9.45
C PRO A 190 13.97 21.60 -10.66
N ASP A 191 15.27 21.45 -10.47
CA ASP A 191 16.21 21.02 -11.53
C ASP A 191 16.45 19.51 -11.54
N ARG A 192 16.25 18.82 -10.39
CA ARG A 192 16.53 17.39 -10.24
C ARG A 192 15.43 16.67 -9.47
N HIS A 193 14.79 15.69 -10.10
CA HIS A 193 13.82 14.83 -9.40
C HIS A 193 14.45 13.86 -8.39
N CYS A 194 15.79 13.72 -8.41
CA CYS A 194 16.57 12.90 -7.50
C CYS A 194 17.64 13.77 -6.83
N CYS A 195 17.36 14.21 -5.61
CA CYS A 195 18.26 15.06 -4.84
C CYS A 195 19.17 14.21 -3.95
N ALA A 196 20.49 14.40 -4.08
CA ALA A 196 21.45 13.81 -3.16
C ALA A 196 21.40 14.58 -1.83
N LEU A 197 21.19 13.86 -0.72
CA LEU A 197 21.09 14.41 0.64
C LEU A 197 22.39 14.18 1.44
N VAL A 198 23.54 14.21 0.76
CA VAL A 198 24.86 13.88 1.34
C VAL A 198 25.32 14.92 2.36
N ASP A 199 24.88 16.16 2.20
CA ASP A 199 25.24 17.31 3.04
C ASP A 199 24.27 17.48 4.23
N VAL A 200 23.22 16.67 4.31
CA VAL A 200 22.18 16.80 5.32
C VAL A 200 22.50 15.87 6.51
N PRO A 201 22.46 16.36 7.76
CA PRO A 201 22.62 15.52 8.94
C PRO A 201 21.67 14.33 8.91
N HIS A 202 22.19 13.13 9.16
CA HIS A 202 21.38 11.93 9.21
C HIS A 202 20.55 11.88 10.49
N SER A 203 19.36 11.28 10.41
CA SER A 203 18.61 10.91 11.61
C SER A 203 19.48 10.02 12.48
N ALA A 204 19.50 10.25 13.80
CA ALA A 204 20.12 9.29 14.72
C ALA A 204 19.43 7.93 14.53
N GLU A 205 20.21 6.88 14.26
CA GLU A 205 19.68 5.52 14.17
C GLU A 205 18.99 5.22 15.51
N GLY A 206 17.68 4.96 15.46
CA GLY A 206 16.92 4.64 16.66
C GLY A 206 17.43 3.34 17.28
N GLU A 207 17.98 3.45 18.49
CA GLU A 207 18.17 2.33 19.42
C GLU A 207 16.84 1.60 19.73
#